data_AF-A0A453F9D2-F1
#
_entry.id   AF-A0A453F9D2-F1
#
_cell.length_a   1.000
_cell.length_b   1.000
_cell.length_c   1.000
_cell.angle_alpha   90.00
_cell.angle_beta   90.00
_cell.angle_gamma   90.00
#
_symmetry.space_group_name_H-M   'P 1'
#
loop_
_entity.id
_entity.type
_entity.pdbx_description
1 polymer ?
#
loop_
_entity_poly.entity_id
_entity_poly.type
_entity_poly.pdbx_seq_one_letter_code
_entity_poly.pdbx_strand_id
1 'polypeptide(L)' 'MILEALGELKEPNGSEVATICNFIEQRHEVQPNFRRLLCAKLRRLIGVNKVEKV' A
#
# COMPACT_ATOMS: atom_id res chain seq x y z
N MET A 1 -2.75 -3.66 -7.23
CA MET A 1 -1.65 -3.36 -6.29
C MET A 1 -2.09 -2.54 -5.07
N ILE A 2 -1.87 -1.21 -4.94
CA ILE A 2 -2.12 -0.52 -3.65
C ILE A 2 -3.61 -0.43 -3.30
N LEU A 3 -4.45 0.14 -4.18
CA LEU A 3 -5.89 0.29 -3.90
C LEU A 3 -6.60 -1.06 -3.81
N GLU A 4 -6.12 -2.04 -4.58
CA GLU A 4 -6.59 -3.42 -4.53
C GLU A 4 -6.22 -4.10 -3.21
N ALA A 5 -4.98 -3.93 -2.74
CA ALA A 5 -4.56 -4.42 -1.42
C ALA A 5 -5.41 -3.80 -0.31
N LEU A 6 -5.64 -2.49 -0.34
CA LEU A 6 -6.53 -1.81 0.62
C LEU A 6 -7.97 -2.34 0.52
N GLY A 7 -8.47 -2.58 -0.69
CA GLY A 7 -9.81 -3.09 -0.94
C GLY A 7 -10.01 -4.54 -0.52
N GLU A 8 -8.95 -5.35 -0.49
CA GLU A 8 -9.00 -6.73 0.00
C GLU A 8 -8.70 -6.87 1.49
N LEU A 9 -7.76 -6.11 2.04
CA LEU A 9 -7.38 -6.17 3.45
C LEU A 9 -8.54 -5.74 4.36
N LYS A 10 -9.32 -4.73 3.95
CA LYS A 10 -10.55 -4.25 4.64
C LYS A 10 -10.38 -4.09 6.16
N GLU A 11 -9.20 -3.65 6.60
CA GLU A 11 -8.90 -3.51 8.03
C GLU A 11 -9.67 -2.32 8.62
N PRO A 12 -10.33 -2.48 9.78
CA PRO A 12 -11.23 -1.48 10.35
C PRO A 12 -10.54 -0.17 10.74
N ASN A 13 -9.23 -0.22 11.01
CA ASN A 13 -8.41 0.94 11.40
C ASN A 13 -7.40 1.31 10.31
N GLY A 14 -7.71 0.99 9.06
CA GLY A 14 -6.77 1.08 7.96
C GLY A 14 -5.68 0.00 8.01
N SER A 15 -4.83 -0.01 6.98
CA SER A 15 -3.77 -1.00 6.84
C SER A 15 -2.39 -0.38 7.00
N GLU A 16 -1.53 -1.05 7.76
CA GLU A 16 -0.14 -0.65 7.88
C GLU A 16 0.60 -0.78 6.53
N VAL A 17 1.58 0.09 6.31
CA VAL A 17 2.41 0.06 5.10
C VAL A 17 3.11 -1.30 4.93
N ALA A 18 3.51 -1.94 6.03
CA ALA A 18 4.12 -3.26 6.01
C ALA A 18 3.13 -4.34 5.54
N THR A 19 1.88 -4.31 6.02
CA THR A 19 0.81 -5.23 5.61
C THR A 19 0.50 -5.08 4.12
N ILE A 20 0.37 -3.84 3.63
CA ILE A 20 0.15 -3.55 2.20
C ILE A 20 1.34 -4.06 1.36
N CYS A 21 2.57 -3.88 1.84
CA CYS A 21 3.78 -4.35 1.17
C CYS A 21 3.76 -5.88 1.05
N ASN A 22 3.63 -6.58 2.18
CA ASN A 22 3.61 -8.04 2.23
C ASN A 22 2.52 -8.63 1.32
N PHE A 23 1.31 -8.05 1.34
CA PHE A 23 0.21 -8.50 0.49
C PHE A 23 0.57 -8.45 -1.00
N ILE A 24 1.23 -7.37 -1.44
CA ILE A 24 1.64 -7.21 -2.84
C ILE A 24 2.80 -8.15 -3.18
N GLU A 25 3.78 -8.30 -2.28
CA GLU A 25 4.95 -9.18 -2.45
C GLU A 25 4.58 -10.66 -2.56
N GLN A 26 3.52 -11.09 -1.89
CA GLN A 26 3.02 -12.46 -1.98
C GLN A 26 2.30 -12.76 -3.31
N ARG A 27 1.80 -11.73 -4.00
CA ARG A 27 0.97 -11.89 -5.22
C ARG A 27 1.69 -11.47 -6.50
N HIS A 28 2.77 -10.70 -6.38
CA HIS A 28 3.50 -10.16 -7.50
C HIS A 28 5.00 -10.24 -7.25
N GLU A 29 5.77 -10.51 -8.31
CA GLU A 29 7.21 -10.35 -8.26
C GLU A 29 7.54 -8.85 -8.19
N VAL A 30 8.18 -8.44 -7.09
CA VAL A 30 8.53 -7.04 -6.86
C VAL A 30 10.03 -6.81 -6.88
N GLN A 31 10.43 -5.57 -7.15
CA GLN A 31 11.84 -5.17 -7.11
C GLN A 31 12.37 -5.07 -5.66
N PRO A 32 13.69 -5.23 -5.42
CA PRO A 32 14.28 -5.16 -4.07
C PRO A 32 14.04 -3.84 -3.33
N ASN A 33 13.81 -2.75 -4.08
CA ASN A 33 13.54 -1.41 -3.54
C ASN A 33 12.04 -1.09 -3.46
N PHE A 34 11.17 -2.09 -3.64
CA PHE A 34 9.73 -1.90 -3.77
C PHE A 34 9.12 -1.19 -2.58
N ARG A 35 9.52 -1.53 -1.34
CA ARG A 35 9.02 -0.85 -0.13
C ARG A 35 9.25 0.66 -0.17
N ARG A 36 10.41 1.11 -0.66
CA ARG A 36 10.72 2.54 -0.81
C ARG A 36 9.82 3.20 -1.85
N LEU A 37 9.60 2.52 -2.99
CA LEU A 37 8.71 2.99 -4.06
C LEU A 37 7.25 3.03 -3.60
N LEU A 38 6.81 2.02 -2.83
CA LEU A 38 5.48 1.92 -2.25
C LEU A 38 5.19 3.10 -1.32
N CYS A 39 6.10 3.40 -0.38
CA CYS A 39 5.98 4.57 0.50
C CYS A 39 5.86 5.89 -0.28
N ALA A 40 6.67 6.06 -1.33
CA ALA A 40 6.60 7.25 -2.18
C ALA A 40 5.24 7.36 -2.90
N LYS A 41 4.71 6.24 -3.43
CA LYS A 41 3.39 6.20 -4.06
C LYS A 41 2.26 6.46 -3.06
N LEU A 42 2.30 5.90 -1.85
CA LEU A 42 1.32 6.15 -0.80
C LEU A 42 1.27 7.63 -0.43
N ARG A 43 2.42 8.28 -0.22
CA ARG A 43 2.47 9.74 0.04
C ARG A 43 1.84 10.56 -1.08
N ARG A 44 2.10 10.18 -2.34
CA ARG A 44 1.46 10.84 -3.49
C ARG A 44 -0.06 10.63 -3.50
N LEU A 45 -0.53 9.41 -3.20
CA LEU A 45 -1.97 9.10 -3.14
C LEU A 45 -2.69 9.88 -2.04
N ILE A 46 -2.04 10.05 -0.89
CA ILE A 46 -2.51 10.92 0.20
C ILE A 46 -2.58 12.38 -0.27
N GLY A 47 -1.53 12.87 -0.94
CA GLY A 47 -1.50 14.23 -1.48
C GLY A 47 -2.59 14.54 -2.51
N VAL A 48 -3.14 13.52 -3.19
CA VAL A 48 -4.27 13.67 -4.12
C VAL A 48 -5.61 13.21 -3.52
N ASN A 49 -5.69 13.03 -2.21
CA ASN A 49 -6.88 12.59 -1.47
C ASN A 49 -7.51 11.27 -1.98
N LYS A 50 -6.69 10.38 -2.55
CA LYS A 50 -7.16 9.03 -2.97
C LYS A 50 -7.04 7.99 -1.86
N VAL A 51 -6.22 8.26 -0.85
CA VAL A 51 -6.01 7.42 0.34
C VAL A 51 -5.92 8.37 1.52
N GLU A 52 -6.65 8.07 2.59
CA GLU A 52 -6.54 8.81 3.85
C GLU A 52 -5.51 8.13 4.75
N LYS A 53 -4.73 8.93 5.49
CA LYS A 53 -3.86 8.42 6.54
C LYS A 53 -4.60 8.58 7.87
N VAL A 54 -4.90 7.46 8.50
CA VAL A 54 -5.48 7.37 9.86
C VAL A 54 -4.41 7.18 10.92
#